data_AF-A0A6B9V7L0-F1
#
_entry.id   AF-A0A6B9V7L0-F1
#
_cell.length_a   1.000
_cell.length_b   1.000
_cell.length_c   1.000
_cell.angle_alpha   90.00
_cell.angle_beta   90.00
_cell.angle_gamma   90.00
#
_symmetry.space_group_name_H-M   'P 1'
#
loop_
_entity.id
_entity.type
_entity.pdbx_description
1 polymer ?
#
loop_
_entity_poly.entity_id
_entity_poly.type
_entity_poly.pdbx_seq_one_letter_code
_entity_poly.pdbx_strand_id
1 'polypeptide(L)'
;MRIRNTLSFATHSFFNGQGFLDVQIPIITTTDYEEFGKLFQVAGLEQKPDKHKLSTIHETDGVSLDIVKAAAKEKSNIVETLKRTEGNREALAAAVQDLRKTNELVSQLEAIEKKNLKSLSSKDEVVDASRDLFLTVSGRLHLESYACALGNVYLFGPRFQADKTYSAKYALEMWMVEVEMAFSQLRDAMNCASDYFNHLIMYVLETCHEDMKFIAKRIETPASLVFSRLRQVKDKKFETNFKSGVALTAKHLRTLEDSDPLHWKD
;
A
#
# COMPACT_ATOMS: atom_id res chain seq x y z
N MET A 1 -20.67 -5.97 -13.55
CA MET A 1 -19.67 -5.16 -14.27
C MET A 1 -20.28 -4.11 -15.20
N ARG A 2 -21.26 -4.43 -16.07
CA ARG A 2 -21.92 -3.42 -16.94
C ARG A 2 -22.52 -2.22 -16.18
N ILE A 3 -23.25 -2.46 -15.09
CA ILE A 3 -23.77 -1.37 -14.23
C ILE A 3 -22.63 -0.54 -13.63
N ARG A 4 -21.53 -1.16 -13.16
CA ARG A 4 -20.35 -0.45 -12.63
C ARG A 4 -19.71 0.45 -13.69
N ASN A 5 -19.56 -0.04 -14.93
CA ASN A 5 -19.07 0.76 -16.05
C ASN A 5 -19.97 1.98 -16.31
N THR A 6 -21.28 1.75 -16.31
CA THR A 6 -22.28 2.82 -16.51
C THR A 6 -22.24 3.86 -15.39
N LEU A 7 -22.13 3.42 -14.13
CA LEU A 7 -21.92 4.32 -12.98
C LEU A 7 -20.65 5.14 -13.14
N SER A 8 -19.56 4.52 -13.59
CA SER A 8 -18.28 5.23 -13.76
C SER A 8 -18.38 6.33 -14.83
N PHE A 9 -19.05 6.04 -15.94
CA PHE A 9 -19.34 7.04 -16.97
C PHE A 9 -20.27 8.16 -16.46
N ALA A 10 -21.32 7.81 -15.71
CA ALA A 10 -22.26 8.76 -15.13
C ALA A 10 -21.56 9.70 -14.14
N THR A 11 -20.60 9.20 -13.36
CA THR A 11 -19.75 10.00 -12.48
C THR A 11 -19.03 11.10 -13.24
N HIS A 12 -18.27 10.74 -14.28
CA HIS A 12 -17.54 11.72 -15.08
C HIS A 12 -18.51 12.70 -15.78
N SER A 13 -19.65 12.21 -16.29
CA SER A 13 -20.66 13.04 -16.93
C SER A 13 -21.27 14.08 -15.99
N PHE A 14 -21.58 13.70 -14.75
CA PHE A 14 -22.12 14.59 -13.73
C PHE A 14 -21.14 15.72 -13.39
N PHE A 15 -19.91 15.36 -13.01
CA PHE A 15 -18.93 16.34 -12.57
C PHE A 15 -18.50 17.27 -13.70
N ASN A 16 -18.28 16.73 -14.90
CA ASN A 16 -17.97 17.55 -16.07
C ASN A 16 -19.14 18.51 -16.42
N GLY A 17 -20.39 18.05 -16.32
CA GLY A 17 -21.57 18.89 -16.54
C GLY A 17 -21.74 20.02 -15.53
N GLN A 18 -21.16 19.88 -14.33
CA GLN A 18 -21.14 20.89 -13.27
C GLN A 18 -19.84 21.73 -13.27
N GLY A 19 -18.97 21.56 -14.27
CA GLY A 19 -17.74 22.32 -14.42
C GLY A 19 -16.59 21.90 -13.50
N PHE A 20 -16.66 20.71 -12.90
CA PHE A 20 -15.54 20.17 -12.13
C PHE A 20 -14.44 19.63 -13.05
N LEU A 21 -13.19 19.79 -12.63
CA LEU A 21 -12.04 19.21 -13.32
C LEU A 21 -11.63 17.89 -12.66
N ASP A 22 -11.43 16.86 -13.49
CA ASP A 22 -10.83 15.59 -13.06
C ASP A 22 -9.33 15.79 -12.88
N VAL A 23 -8.82 15.53 -11.68
CA VAL A 23 -7.40 15.68 -11.34
C VAL A 23 -6.83 14.35 -10.85
N GLN A 24 -5.56 14.11 -11.18
CA GLN A 24 -4.82 12.94 -10.73
C GLN A 24 -3.92 13.32 -9.55
N ILE A 25 -3.83 12.42 -8.58
CA ILE A 25 -2.98 12.58 -7.40
C ILE A 25 -1.94 11.46 -7.34
N PRO A 26 -0.83 11.66 -6.60
CA PRO A 26 0.08 10.59 -6.27
C PRO A 26 -0.61 9.47 -5.48
N ILE A 27 -0.41 8.22 -5.91
CA ILE A 27 -0.84 7.03 -5.16
C ILE A 27 0.16 6.69 -4.05
N ILE A 28 1.46 6.92 -4.33
CA ILE A 28 2.53 6.74 -3.35
C ILE A 28 2.69 8.05 -2.59
N THR A 29 2.69 7.95 -1.27
CA THR A 29 2.87 9.09 -0.37
C THR A 29 3.89 8.79 0.72
N THR A 30 4.53 9.82 1.25
CA THR A 30 5.40 9.73 2.45
C THR A 30 4.64 10.01 3.74
N THR A 31 3.35 10.38 3.66
CA THR A 31 2.57 10.81 4.82
C THR A 31 1.69 9.68 5.36
N ASP A 32 1.65 9.55 6.67
CA ASP A 32 0.83 8.59 7.42
C ASP A 32 -0.49 9.19 7.93
N TYR A 33 -1.06 10.14 7.20
CA TYR A 33 -2.09 11.11 7.64
C TYR A 33 -3.38 10.53 8.28
N GLU A 34 -3.67 9.23 8.21
CA GLU A 34 -4.77 8.67 9.01
C GLU A 34 -4.26 8.24 10.39
N GLU A 35 -4.45 9.12 11.38
CA GLU A 35 -4.18 8.85 12.82
C GLU A 35 -4.87 7.59 13.39
N PHE A 36 -5.65 6.85 12.59
CA PHE A 36 -6.45 5.69 13.06
C PHE A 36 -6.43 4.47 12.12
N GLY A 37 -5.66 4.51 11.01
CA GLY A 37 -5.67 3.46 9.98
C GLY A 37 -4.31 2.79 9.79
N LYS A 38 -4.29 1.49 9.46
CA LYS A 38 -3.06 0.83 8.98
C LYS A 38 -2.87 1.14 7.51
N LEU A 39 -1.64 1.47 7.13
CA LEU A 39 -1.25 1.78 5.76
C LEU A 39 -0.45 0.64 5.14
N PHE A 40 -0.54 0.49 3.83
CA PHE A 40 0.37 -0.38 3.09
C PHE A 40 1.70 0.34 2.88
N GLN A 41 2.76 -0.18 3.49
CA GLN A 41 4.12 0.30 3.25
C GLN A 41 4.62 -0.24 1.89
N VAL A 42 5.18 0.65 1.09
CA VAL A 42 5.81 0.35 -0.19
C VAL A 42 7.32 0.31 0.06
N ALA A 43 7.92 -0.88 0.01
CA ALA A 43 9.36 -1.02 0.14
C ALA A 43 10.05 -0.86 -1.23
N GLY A 44 11.11 -0.06 -1.28
CA GLY A 44 12.09 -0.13 -2.38
C GLY A 44 12.83 -1.48 -2.36
N LEU A 45 13.37 -1.91 -3.50
CA LEU A 45 13.98 -3.23 -3.70
C LEU A 45 15.21 -3.55 -2.80
N GLU A 46 15.68 -2.62 -1.97
CA GLU A 46 16.70 -2.90 -0.96
C GLU A 46 16.08 -3.32 0.38
N GLN A 47 15.39 -4.46 0.40
CA GLN A 47 15.35 -5.23 1.64
C GLN A 47 16.75 -5.79 1.87
N LYS A 48 17.60 -5.05 2.60
CA LYS A 48 18.73 -5.69 3.28
C LYS A 48 18.12 -6.82 4.12
N PRO A 49 18.58 -8.07 3.97
CA PRO A 49 17.96 -9.18 4.67
C PRO A 49 18.01 -8.88 6.16
N ASP A 50 16.83 -8.88 6.77
CA ASP A 50 16.62 -8.70 8.18
C ASP A 50 17.49 -9.74 8.91
N LYS A 51 18.55 -9.29 9.61
CA LYS A 51 19.53 -10.18 10.26
C LYS A 51 18.93 -11.04 11.38
N HIS A 52 17.62 -11.01 11.61
CA HIS A 52 16.96 -11.65 12.73
C HIS A 52 15.98 -12.80 12.40
N LYS A 53 15.80 -13.20 11.14
CA LYS A 53 14.98 -14.39 10.79
C LYS A 53 15.51 -15.18 9.59
N LEU A 54 16.74 -15.68 9.69
CA LEU A 54 17.24 -16.69 8.75
C LEU A 54 17.82 -17.90 9.49
N SER A 55 17.07 -18.44 10.44
CA SER A 55 17.19 -19.85 10.82
C SER A 55 15.98 -20.54 10.22
N THR A 56 16.14 -21.15 9.05
CA THR A 56 15.50 -22.40 8.58
C THR A 56 15.51 -22.42 7.05
N ILE A 57 16.49 -23.16 6.51
CA ILE A 57 16.48 -23.93 5.26
C ILE A 57 16.36 -23.14 3.94
N HIS A 58 17.49 -23.09 3.22
CA HIS A 58 17.57 -23.58 1.84
C HIS A 58 19.00 -24.05 1.57
N GLU A 59 19.21 -25.37 1.61
CA GLU A 59 20.26 -26.02 0.81
C GLU A 59 19.75 -26.06 -0.63
N THR A 60 20.50 -25.47 -1.57
CA THR A 60 21.04 -26.15 -2.77
C THR A 60 21.79 -25.15 -3.66
N ASP A 61 22.91 -25.63 -4.20
CA ASP A 61 23.73 -25.08 -5.29
C ASP A 61 24.56 -23.81 -5.05
N GLY A 62 25.55 -23.94 -4.16
CA GLY A 62 26.72 -23.05 -4.17
C GLY A 62 27.63 -23.35 -2.98
N VAL A 63 28.87 -23.76 -3.24
CA VAL A 63 29.86 -23.93 -2.17
C VAL A 63 30.17 -22.54 -1.59
N SER A 64 29.76 -22.29 -0.34
CA SER A 64 30.00 -21.00 0.32
C SER A 64 31.50 -20.72 0.48
N LEU A 65 31.94 -19.49 0.14
CA LEU A 65 33.33 -19.05 0.19
C LEU A 65 33.97 -19.30 1.57
N ASP A 66 33.20 -19.13 2.64
CA ASP A 66 33.66 -19.34 4.02
C ASP A 66 33.96 -20.81 4.31
N ILE A 67 33.17 -21.73 3.73
CA ILE A 67 33.39 -23.18 3.84
C ILE A 67 34.66 -23.56 3.08
N VAL A 68 34.89 -23.01 1.88
CA VAL A 68 36.11 -23.29 1.10
C VAL A 68 37.36 -22.72 1.78
N LYS A 69 37.27 -21.52 2.38
CA LYS A 69 38.38 -20.92 3.16
C LYS A 69 38.70 -21.71 4.41
N ALA A 70 37.69 -22.22 5.12
CA ALA A 70 37.89 -23.10 6.28
C ALA A 70 38.58 -24.40 5.86
N ALA A 71 38.12 -25.03 4.76
CA ALA A 71 38.73 -26.24 4.22
C ALA A 71 40.18 -26.01 3.76
N ALA A 72 40.49 -24.86 3.16
CA ALA A 72 41.86 -24.51 2.78
C ALA A 72 42.79 -24.39 4.00
N LYS A 73 42.31 -23.82 5.11
CA LYS A 73 43.07 -23.70 6.36
C LYS A 73 43.33 -25.08 6.99
N GLU A 74 42.34 -25.95 7.00
CA GLU A 74 42.48 -27.32 7.51
C GLU A 74 43.50 -28.13 6.68
N LYS A 75 43.40 -28.07 5.34
CA LYS A 75 44.36 -28.73 4.44
C LYS A 75 45.78 -28.17 4.59
N SER A 76 45.93 -26.87 4.87
CA SER A 76 47.24 -26.26 5.18
C SER A 76 47.85 -26.85 6.44
N ASN A 77 47.05 -27.03 7.51
CA ASN A 77 47.51 -27.66 8.74
C ASN A 77 47.94 -29.11 8.52
N ILE A 78 47.21 -29.86 7.69
CA ILE A 78 47.55 -31.25 7.31
C ILE A 78 48.87 -31.32 6.55
N VAL A 79 49.12 -30.38 5.63
CA VAL A 79 50.41 -30.29 4.92
C VAL A 79 51.55 -30.00 5.91
N GLU A 80 51.33 -29.13 6.89
CA GLU A 80 52.36 -28.84 7.91
C GLU A 80 52.66 -30.02 8.84
N THR A 81 51.65 -30.79 9.25
CA THR A 81 51.87 -31.98 10.09
C THR A 81 52.58 -33.07 9.31
N LEU A 82 52.23 -33.27 8.04
CA LEU A 82 52.90 -34.25 7.16
C LEU A 82 54.34 -33.85 6.80
N LYS A 83 54.68 -32.56 6.77
CA LYS A 83 56.07 -32.11 6.61
C LYS A 83 56.95 -32.41 7.83
N ARG A 84 56.36 -32.47 9.02
CA ARG A 84 57.09 -32.78 10.27
C ARG A 84 57.34 -34.28 10.46
N THR A 85 56.56 -35.12 9.79
CA THR A 85 56.66 -36.59 9.85
C THR A 85 57.35 -37.09 8.58
N GLU A 86 58.65 -37.42 8.64
CA GLU A 86 59.48 -37.84 7.48
C GLU A 86 59.10 -39.21 6.84
N GLY A 87 57.85 -39.67 7.01
CA GLY A 87 57.46 -41.06 6.75
C GLY A 87 56.77 -41.33 5.42
N ASN A 88 56.26 -40.35 4.69
CA ASN A 88 55.51 -40.64 3.45
C ASN A 88 55.53 -39.49 2.43
N ARG A 89 56.53 -39.51 1.54
CA ARG A 89 56.76 -38.48 0.50
C ARG A 89 55.59 -38.37 -0.48
N GLU A 90 54.91 -39.48 -0.76
CA GLU A 90 53.77 -39.55 -1.67
C GLU A 90 52.53 -38.90 -1.05
N ALA A 91 52.25 -39.19 0.22
CA ALA A 91 51.15 -38.56 0.96
C ALA A 91 51.34 -37.03 1.09
N LEU A 92 52.58 -36.57 1.32
CA LEU A 92 52.89 -35.14 1.34
C LEU A 92 52.66 -34.48 -0.03
N ALA A 93 53.07 -35.14 -1.13
CA ALA A 93 52.86 -34.62 -2.47
C ALA A 93 51.36 -34.50 -2.82
N ALA A 94 50.54 -35.50 -2.45
CA ALA A 94 49.10 -35.47 -2.66
C ALA A 94 48.42 -34.35 -1.84
N ALA A 95 48.79 -34.18 -0.57
CA ALA A 95 48.24 -33.13 0.29
C ALA A 95 48.58 -31.71 -0.21
N VAL A 96 49.81 -31.50 -0.70
CA VAL A 96 50.22 -30.21 -1.30
C VAL A 96 49.43 -29.92 -2.58
N GLN A 97 49.21 -30.93 -3.42
CA GLN A 97 48.42 -30.78 -4.65
C GLN A 97 46.96 -30.44 -4.36
N ASP A 98 46.38 -31.07 -3.33
CA ASP A 98 44.99 -30.84 -2.93
C ASP A 98 44.80 -29.45 -2.30
N LEU A 99 45.74 -28.99 -1.48
CA LEU A 99 45.78 -27.61 -0.99
C LEU A 99 45.86 -26.61 -2.15
N ARG A 100 46.68 -26.88 -3.16
CA ARG A 100 46.82 -26.00 -4.34
C ARG A 100 45.50 -25.88 -5.12
N LYS A 101 44.79 -26.99 -5.35
CA LYS A 101 43.48 -26.98 -6.01
C LYS A 101 42.43 -26.21 -5.20
N THR A 102 42.47 -26.35 -3.87
CA THR A 102 41.54 -25.67 -2.97
C THR A 102 41.78 -24.15 -2.96
N ASN A 103 43.04 -23.70 -2.96
CA ASN A 103 43.38 -22.28 -3.04
C ASN A 103 43.02 -21.65 -4.40
N GLU A 104 43.17 -22.42 -5.50
CA GLU A 104 42.74 -21.98 -6.82
C GLU A 104 41.22 -21.73 -6.87
N LEU A 105 40.43 -22.60 -6.24
CA LEU A 105 38.98 -22.43 -6.14
C LEU A 105 38.61 -21.18 -5.33
N VAL A 106 39.32 -20.91 -4.23
CA VAL A 106 39.13 -19.67 -3.44
C VAL A 106 39.38 -18.43 -4.31
N SER A 107 40.47 -18.41 -5.06
CA SER A 107 40.82 -17.30 -5.96
C SER A 107 39.74 -17.05 -7.03
N GLN A 108 39.22 -18.13 -7.62
CA GLN A 108 38.15 -18.04 -8.62
C GLN A 108 36.84 -17.49 -8.02
N LEU A 109 36.46 -17.94 -6.82
CA LEU A 109 35.27 -17.44 -6.14
C LEU A 109 35.41 -15.96 -5.73
N GLU A 110 36.58 -15.54 -5.24
CA GLU A 110 36.87 -14.14 -4.91
C GLU A 110 36.84 -13.23 -6.15
N ALA A 111 37.30 -13.72 -7.31
CA ALA A 111 37.25 -12.97 -8.57
C ALA A 111 35.80 -12.77 -9.07
N ILE A 112 34.93 -13.77 -8.89
CA ILE A 112 33.50 -13.69 -9.23
C ILE A 112 32.80 -12.66 -8.33
N GLU A 113 33.07 -12.69 -7.03
CA GLU A 113 32.51 -11.74 -6.06
C GLU A 113 32.94 -10.30 -6.37
N LYS A 114 34.23 -10.09 -6.70
CA LYS A 114 34.76 -8.77 -7.08
C LYS A 114 34.20 -8.25 -8.41
N LYS A 115 33.84 -9.14 -9.34
CA LYS A 115 33.18 -8.79 -10.61
C LYS A 115 31.73 -8.36 -10.38
N ASN A 116 30.99 -9.06 -9.51
CA ASN A 116 29.63 -8.70 -9.12
C ASN A 116 29.58 -7.37 -8.34
N LEU A 117 30.56 -7.08 -7.48
CA LEU A 117 30.65 -5.79 -6.78
C LEU A 117 30.85 -4.60 -7.73
N LYS A 118 31.54 -4.78 -8.86
CA LYS A 118 31.77 -3.70 -9.83
C LYS A 118 30.54 -3.40 -10.69
N SER A 119 29.71 -4.40 -11.00
CA SER A 119 28.46 -4.19 -11.74
C SER A 119 27.39 -3.43 -10.95
N LEU A 120 27.47 -3.42 -9.61
CA LEU A 120 26.58 -2.62 -8.75
C LEU A 120 26.99 -1.13 -8.63
N SER A 121 28.10 -0.70 -9.23
CA SER A 121 28.63 0.66 -9.07
C SER A 121 28.26 1.64 -10.20
N SER A 122 27.53 1.18 -11.23
CA SER A 122 26.92 2.11 -12.19
C SER A 122 25.72 2.78 -11.53
N LYS A 123 25.88 4.06 -11.17
CA LYS A 123 24.86 5.02 -10.71
C LYS A 123 23.42 4.64 -11.07
N ASP A 124 22.80 3.82 -10.24
CA ASP A 124 21.35 3.87 -10.07
C ASP A 124 21.09 5.08 -9.17
N GLU A 125 20.34 6.06 -9.66
CA GLU A 125 19.72 7.06 -8.79
C GLU A 125 18.78 6.30 -7.85
N VAL A 126 19.33 5.84 -6.72
CA VAL A 126 18.57 5.26 -5.63
C VAL A 126 17.63 6.36 -5.15
N VAL A 127 16.34 6.21 -5.46
CA VAL A 127 15.25 6.91 -4.76
C VAL A 127 15.59 6.84 -3.28
N ASP A 128 15.75 7.99 -2.64
CA ASP A 128 16.17 8.11 -1.25
C ASP A 128 15.28 7.24 -0.35
N ALA A 129 15.74 6.01 -0.10
CA ALA A 129 15.04 5.00 0.67
C ALA A 129 15.07 5.30 2.17
N SER A 130 15.53 6.50 2.57
CA SER A 130 15.53 6.95 3.96
C SER A 130 14.13 7.27 4.47
N ARG A 131 13.12 7.45 3.60
CA ARG A 131 11.74 7.73 4.02
C ARG A 131 10.82 6.57 3.70
N ASP A 132 9.99 6.22 4.66
CA ASP A 132 8.94 5.24 4.43
C ASP A 132 7.94 5.76 3.39
N LEU A 133 7.63 4.90 2.43
CA LEU A 133 6.63 5.14 1.40
C LEU A 133 5.39 4.32 1.70
N PHE A 134 4.23 4.88 1.41
CA PHE A 134 2.94 4.27 1.67
C PHE A 134 2.01 4.40 0.46
N LEU A 135 1.04 3.48 0.36
CA LEU A 135 -0.11 3.67 -0.52
C LEU A 135 -1.14 4.58 0.13
N THR A 136 -1.65 5.55 -0.62
CA THR A 136 -2.58 6.55 -0.11
C THR A 136 -3.96 5.97 0.23
N VAL A 137 -4.46 6.36 1.41
CA VAL A 137 -5.83 6.10 1.89
C VAL A 137 -6.83 7.15 1.42
N SER A 138 -6.37 8.39 1.20
CA SER A 138 -7.22 9.49 0.73
C SER A 138 -6.43 10.52 -0.06
N GLY A 139 -7.10 11.13 -1.04
CA GLY A 139 -6.58 12.21 -1.87
C GLY A 139 -6.94 13.60 -1.40
N ARG A 140 -7.70 13.74 -0.31
CA ARG A 140 -8.28 15.01 0.13
C ARG A 140 -7.27 16.15 0.24
N LEU A 141 -6.13 15.94 0.90
CA LEU A 141 -5.12 17.01 1.06
C LEU A 141 -4.58 17.51 -0.29
N HIS A 142 -4.41 16.62 -1.26
CA HIS A 142 -4.03 17.00 -2.60
C HIS A 142 -5.16 17.74 -3.32
N LEU A 143 -6.41 17.27 -3.17
CA LEU A 143 -7.58 17.92 -3.74
C LEU A 143 -7.80 19.32 -3.19
N GLU A 144 -7.55 19.56 -1.90
CA GLU A 144 -7.62 20.89 -1.28
C GLU A 144 -6.63 21.85 -1.97
N SER A 145 -5.41 21.39 -2.21
CA SER A 145 -4.40 22.18 -2.95
C SER A 145 -4.83 22.47 -4.38
N TYR A 146 -5.41 21.48 -5.08
CA TYR A 146 -5.93 21.68 -6.44
C TYR A 146 -7.14 22.64 -6.45
N ALA A 147 -8.06 22.51 -5.50
CA ALA A 147 -9.25 23.35 -5.39
C ALA A 147 -8.87 24.83 -5.19
N CYS A 148 -7.82 25.11 -4.40
CA CYS A 148 -7.30 26.48 -4.26
C CYS A 148 -6.88 27.13 -5.59
N ALA A 149 -6.42 26.34 -6.57
CA ALA A 149 -5.97 26.84 -7.86
C ALA A 149 -7.02 26.75 -8.97
N LEU A 150 -7.83 25.68 -8.96
CA LEU A 150 -8.71 25.29 -10.05
C LEU A 150 -10.21 25.44 -9.73
N GLY A 151 -10.55 25.75 -8.48
CA GLY A 151 -11.93 25.86 -8.03
C GLY A 151 -12.53 24.51 -7.65
N ASN A 152 -13.34 23.93 -8.54
CA ASN A 152 -14.06 22.69 -8.30
C ASN A 152 -13.32 21.52 -8.95
N VAL A 153 -12.88 20.56 -8.14
CA VAL A 153 -12.11 19.41 -8.61
C VAL A 153 -12.67 18.11 -8.05
N TYR A 154 -12.50 17.04 -8.79
CA TYR A 154 -12.79 15.70 -8.32
C TYR A 154 -11.70 14.75 -8.80
N LEU A 155 -11.64 13.60 -8.15
CA LEU A 155 -10.74 12.52 -8.50
C LEU A 155 -11.51 11.22 -8.43
N PHE A 156 -11.26 10.36 -9.40
CA PHE A 156 -11.77 8.99 -9.42
C PHE A 156 -10.58 8.02 -9.54
N GLY A 157 -10.23 7.36 -8.44
CA GLY A 157 -9.05 6.50 -8.42
C GLY A 157 -8.99 5.53 -7.24
N PRO A 158 -7.96 4.66 -7.21
CA PRO A 158 -7.81 3.65 -6.17
C PRO A 158 -7.35 4.25 -4.84
N ARG A 159 -7.81 3.64 -3.74
CA ARG A 159 -7.40 3.88 -2.35
C ARG A 159 -7.13 2.57 -1.66
N PHE A 160 -6.18 2.59 -0.74
CA PHE A 160 -5.67 1.39 -0.10
C PHE A 160 -5.78 1.50 1.41
N GLN A 161 -6.47 0.54 2.03
CA GLN A 161 -6.65 0.51 3.48
C GLN A 161 -6.16 -0.83 4.01
N ALA A 162 -5.20 -0.84 4.94
CA ALA A 162 -4.62 -2.06 5.49
C ALA A 162 -5.28 -2.52 6.80
N ASP A 163 -6.55 -2.17 7.01
CA ASP A 163 -7.28 -2.55 8.22
C ASP A 163 -7.47 -4.08 8.30
N LYS A 164 -7.41 -4.62 9.52
CA LYS A 164 -7.52 -6.06 9.81
C LYS A 164 -8.97 -6.50 10.03
N THR A 165 -9.94 -5.61 9.84
CA THR A 165 -11.36 -5.92 10.04
C THR A 165 -11.88 -6.79 8.89
N TYR A 166 -11.87 -8.11 9.09
CA TYR A 166 -12.45 -9.05 8.14
C TYR A 166 -13.98 -8.89 8.12
N SER A 167 -14.49 -8.13 7.15
CA SER A 167 -15.92 -8.04 6.85
C SER A 167 -16.11 -7.99 5.35
N ALA A 168 -17.20 -8.60 4.86
CA ALA A 168 -17.53 -8.66 3.44
C ALA A 168 -17.76 -7.27 2.79
N LYS A 169 -17.80 -6.20 3.60
CA LYS A 169 -17.97 -4.82 3.16
C LYS A 169 -16.65 -4.06 2.97
N TYR A 170 -15.54 -4.58 3.46
CA TYR A 170 -14.23 -3.92 3.37
C TYR A 170 -13.36 -4.62 2.34
N ALA A 171 -12.71 -3.81 1.51
CA ALA A 171 -11.72 -4.26 0.56
C ALA A 171 -10.43 -3.49 0.81
N LEU A 172 -9.29 -4.18 0.68
CA LEU A 172 -7.96 -3.57 0.86
C LEU A 172 -7.65 -2.53 -0.23
N GLU A 173 -8.24 -2.70 -1.41
CA GLU A 173 -8.22 -1.75 -2.51
C GLU A 173 -9.66 -1.42 -2.90
N MET A 174 -9.97 -0.13 -2.95
CA MET A 174 -11.27 0.37 -3.37
C MET A 174 -11.13 1.57 -4.30
N TRP A 175 -12.08 1.72 -5.21
CA TRP A 175 -12.14 2.89 -6.08
C TRP A 175 -13.02 3.94 -5.44
N MET A 176 -12.44 5.12 -5.20
CA MET A 176 -13.10 6.23 -4.54
C MET A 176 -13.29 7.38 -5.52
N VAL A 177 -14.44 8.03 -5.40
CA VAL A 177 -14.70 9.34 -5.99
C VAL A 177 -14.62 10.35 -4.86
N GLU A 178 -13.61 11.21 -4.90
CA GLU A 178 -13.39 12.27 -3.93
C GLU A 178 -13.57 13.61 -4.63
N VAL A 179 -14.19 14.58 -3.94
CA VAL A 179 -14.62 15.85 -4.52
C VAL A 179 -14.24 16.96 -3.56
N GLU A 180 -13.68 18.03 -4.09
CA GLU A 180 -13.34 19.24 -3.33
C GLU A 180 -13.81 20.48 -4.08
N MET A 181 -14.37 21.44 -3.36
CA MET A 181 -15.02 22.63 -3.93
C MET A 181 -14.53 23.88 -3.23
N ALA A 182 -13.78 24.72 -3.94
CA ALA A 182 -13.35 26.01 -3.41
C ALA A 182 -14.56 26.92 -3.09
N PHE A 183 -14.41 27.73 -2.04
CA PHE A 183 -15.43 28.71 -1.59
C PHE A 183 -16.80 28.11 -1.21
N SER A 184 -16.88 26.79 -1.07
CA SER A 184 -18.10 26.09 -0.67
C SER A 184 -18.24 25.98 0.85
N GLN A 185 -19.48 25.88 1.32
CA GLN A 185 -19.78 25.54 2.71
C GLN A 185 -20.30 24.11 2.81
N LEU A 186 -20.42 23.62 4.05
CA LEU A 186 -20.97 22.28 4.33
C LEU A 186 -22.30 22.04 3.61
N ARG A 187 -23.18 23.05 3.56
CA ARG A 187 -24.49 22.90 2.90
C ARG A 187 -24.36 22.68 1.41
N ASP A 188 -23.41 23.34 0.75
CA ASP A 188 -23.15 23.17 -0.68
C ASP A 188 -22.58 21.77 -0.96
N ALA A 189 -21.67 21.29 -0.11
CA ALA A 189 -21.15 19.93 -0.18
C ALA A 189 -22.26 18.87 -0.02
N MET A 190 -23.18 19.07 0.92
CA MET A 190 -24.32 18.17 1.11
C MET A 190 -25.28 18.18 -0.08
N ASN A 191 -25.54 19.35 -0.66
CA ASN A 191 -26.36 19.48 -1.87
C ASN A 191 -25.69 18.77 -3.05
N CYS A 192 -24.40 19.02 -3.29
CA CYS A 192 -23.63 18.36 -4.35
C CYS A 192 -23.65 16.84 -4.19
N ALA A 193 -23.45 16.32 -2.97
CA ALA A 193 -23.50 14.88 -2.70
C ALA A 193 -24.90 14.28 -2.98
N SER A 194 -25.96 14.99 -2.60
CA SER A 194 -27.34 14.59 -2.88
C SER A 194 -27.64 14.56 -4.38
N ASP A 195 -27.25 15.63 -5.10
CA ASP A 195 -27.48 15.74 -6.53
C ASP A 195 -26.69 14.68 -7.31
N TYR A 196 -25.43 14.45 -6.93
CA TYR A 196 -24.59 13.40 -7.50
C TYR A 196 -25.21 12.01 -7.30
N PHE A 197 -25.62 11.70 -6.07
CA PHE A 197 -26.22 10.41 -5.75
C PHE A 197 -27.53 10.17 -6.53
N ASN A 198 -28.38 11.19 -6.61
CA ASN A 198 -29.61 11.13 -7.38
C ASN A 198 -29.33 10.97 -8.89
N HIS A 199 -28.34 11.68 -9.42
CA HIS A 199 -27.91 11.54 -10.81
C HIS A 199 -27.51 10.11 -11.13
N LEU A 200 -26.66 9.47 -10.30
CA LEU A 200 -26.22 8.08 -10.50
C LEU A 200 -27.40 7.10 -10.53
N ILE A 201 -28.34 7.24 -9.59
CA ILE A 201 -29.53 6.38 -9.54
C ILE A 201 -30.35 6.52 -10.82
N MET A 202 -30.64 7.76 -11.23
CA MET A 202 -31.44 8.03 -12.42
C MET A 202 -30.76 7.47 -13.66
N TYR A 203 -29.47 7.74 -13.82
CA TYR A 203 -28.69 7.29 -14.96
C TYR A 203 -28.67 5.76 -15.10
N VAL A 204 -28.53 5.03 -13.98
CA VAL A 204 -28.58 3.56 -13.97
C VAL A 204 -29.99 3.04 -14.24
N LEU A 205 -31.02 3.63 -13.67
CA LEU A 205 -32.41 3.20 -13.88
C LEU A 205 -32.85 3.39 -15.34
N GLU A 206 -32.37 4.43 -16.01
CA GLU A 206 -32.66 4.72 -17.41
C GLU A 206 -31.82 3.86 -18.36
N THR A 207 -30.52 3.71 -18.09
CA THR A 207 -29.58 3.06 -19.03
C THR A 207 -29.47 1.55 -18.82
N CYS A 208 -29.55 1.05 -17.58
CA CYS A 208 -29.25 -0.35 -17.23
C CYS A 208 -30.49 -1.19 -16.90
N HIS A 209 -31.66 -0.87 -17.46
CA HIS A 209 -32.94 -1.49 -17.04
C HIS A 209 -32.92 -3.03 -17.03
N GLU A 210 -32.42 -3.67 -18.09
CA GLU A 210 -32.37 -5.13 -18.18
C GLU A 210 -31.38 -5.76 -17.20
N ASP A 211 -30.21 -5.14 -17.00
CA ASP A 211 -29.22 -5.58 -16.01
C ASP A 211 -29.78 -5.45 -14.59
N MET A 212 -30.51 -4.37 -14.31
CA MET A 212 -31.17 -4.15 -13.02
C MET A 212 -32.28 -5.18 -12.78
N LYS A 213 -33.09 -5.52 -13.79
CA LYS A 213 -34.09 -6.59 -13.68
C LYS A 213 -33.45 -7.93 -13.35
N PHE A 214 -32.33 -8.23 -13.99
CA PHE A 214 -31.60 -9.47 -13.74
C PHE A 214 -31.05 -9.55 -12.32
N ILE A 215 -30.43 -8.48 -11.81
CA ILE A 215 -29.91 -8.41 -10.45
C ILE A 215 -31.04 -8.47 -9.42
N ALA A 216 -32.14 -7.76 -9.66
CA ALA A 216 -33.26 -7.71 -8.73
C ALA A 216 -33.86 -9.10 -8.48
N LYS A 217 -33.86 -10.01 -9.48
CA LYS A 217 -34.26 -11.42 -9.29
C LYS A 217 -33.35 -12.22 -8.35
N ARG A 218 -32.11 -11.77 -8.12
CA ARG A 218 -31.07 -12.51 -7.37
C ARG A 218 -30.84 -11.98 -5.95
N ILE A 219 -31.05 -10.68 -5.72
CA ILE A 219 -30.74 -10.05 -4.42
C ILE A 219 -31.94 -10.13 -3.47
N GLU A 220 -33.13 -9.74 -3.93
CA GLU A 220 -34.32 -9.67 -3.08
C GLU A 220 -35.55 -10.16 -3.84
N THR A 221 -36.28 -11.10 -3.24
CA THR A 221 -37.63 -11.48 -3.68
C THR A 221 -38.67 -10.78 -2.81
N PRO A 222 -39.59 -9.99 -3.39
CA PRO A 222 -39.78 -9.75 -4.82
C PRO A 222 -38.81 -8.73 -5.42
N ALA A 223 -38.39 -8.97 -6.67
CA ALA A 223 -37.47 -8.11 -7.44
C ALA A 223 -37.93 -6.64 -7.56
N SER A 224 -39.22 -6.37 -7.37
CA SER A 224 -39.76 -5.01 -7.33
C SER A 224 -39.20 -4.16 -6.19
N LEU A 225 -38.65 -4.79 -5.14
CA LEU A 225 -38.18 -4.09 -3.94
C LEU A 225 -36.92 -3.25 -4.20
N VAL A 226 -36.00 -3.73 -5.05
CA VAL A 226 -34.79 -2.97 -5.40
C VAL A 226 -35.15 -1.72 -6.20
N PHE A 227 -36.02 -1.85 -7.20
CA PHE A 227 -36.49 -0.72 -7.99
C PHE A 227 -37.33 0.26 -7.17
N SER A 228 -38.19 -0.24 -6.27
CA SER A 228 -39.01 0.62 -5.41
C SER A 228 -38.15 1.36 -4.40
N ARG A 229 -37.12 0.73 -3.82
CA ARG A 229 -36.17 1.41 -2.93
C ARG A 229 -35.40 2.51 -3.67
N LEU A 230 -34.82 2.21 -4.83
CA LEU A 230 -34.09 3.23 -5.61
C LEU A 230 -34.99 4.40 -6.01
N ARG A 231 -36.25 4.13 -6.39
CA ARG A 231 -37.24 5.19 -6.65
C ARG A 231 -37.67 5.94 -5.39
N GLN A 232 -37.81 5.28 -4.25
CA GLN A 232 -38.16 5.95 -2.99
C GLN A 232 -37.05 6.90 -2.53
N VAL A 233 -35.78 6.57 -2.80
CA VAL A 233 -34.68 7.47 -2.43
C VAL A 233 -34.74 8.77 -3.24
N LYS A 234 -35.20 8.73 -4.50
CA LYS A 234 -35.45 9.94 -5.29
C LYS A 234 -36.45 10.89 -4.62
N ASP A 235 -37.55 10.35 -4.11
CA ASP A 235 -38.65 11.16 -3.59
C ASP A 235 -38.40 11.65 -2.15
N LYS A 236 -37.39 11.10 -1.47
CA LYS A 236 -37.02 11.49 -0.12
C LYS A 236 -35.95 12.58 -0.16
N LYS A 237 -36.26 13.73 0.44
CA LYS A 237 -35.24 14.73 0.74
C LYS A 237 -34.31 14.20 1.83
N PHE A 238 -33.01 14.17 1.55
CA PHE A 238 -32.02 13.84 2.56
C PHE A 238 -32.09 14.84 3.72
N GLU A 239 -31.93 14.34 4.95
CA GLU A 239 -31.88 15.20 6.13
C GLU A 239 -30.61 16.04 6.08
N THR A 240 -30.78 17.36 6.10
CA THR A 240 -29.65 18.31 6.01
C THR A 240 -29.43 19.11 7.31
N ASN A 241 -30.27 18.87 8.31
CA ASN A 241 -30.15 19.49 9.63
C ASN A 241 -29.12 18.74 10.46
N PHE A 242 -27.85 19.02 10.22
CA PHE A 242 -26.78 18.48 11.03
C PHE A 242 -26.72 19.21 12.39
N LYS A 243 -27.00 18.49 13.48
CA LYS A 243 -26.68 18.94 14.83
C LYS A 243 -25.41 18.20 15.26
N SER A 244 -24.29 18.92 15.30
CA SER A 244 -23.04 18.36 15.83
C SER A 244 -23.09 18.26 17.35
N GLY A 245 -22.60 17.15 17.88
CA GLY A 245 -22.45 16.92 19.31
C GLY A 245 -23.61 16.18 19.97
N VAL A 246 -23.26 15.39 20.99
CA VAL A 246 -24.22 14.82 21.95
C VAL A 246 -24.24 15.75 23.15
N ALA A 247 -25.41 15.99 23.75
CA ALA A 247 -25.47 16.71 25.02
C ALA A 247 -24.50 16.05 26.01
N LEU A 248 -23.55 16.81 26.54
CA LEU A 248 -22.59 16.29 27.50
C LEU A 248 -23.37 15.79 28.72
N THR A 249 -23.12 14.53 29.10
CA THR A 249 -23.70 13.99 30.33
C THR A 249 -23.00 14.62 31.53
N ALA A 250 -23.63 14.60 32.71
CA ALA A 250 -22.99 15.05 33.96
C ALA A 250 -21.66 14.33 34.23
N LYS A 251 -21.49 13.10 33.72
CA LYS A 251 -20.22 12.35 33.79
C LYS A 251 -19.15 12.95 32.88
N HIS A 252 -19.49 13.33 31.64
CA HIS A 252 -18.56 13.99 30.72
C HIS A 252 -18.09 15.34 31.28
N LEU A 253 -19.01 16.10 31.90
CA LEU A 253 -18.69 17.39 32.51
C LEU A 253 -17.73 17.25 33.69
N ARG A 254 -17.94 16.28 34.59
CA ARG A 254 -17.00 16.01 35.71
C ARG A 254 -15.60 15.65 35.23
N THR A 255 -15.47 14.87 34.16
CA THR A 255 -14.15 14.52 33.59
C THR A 255 -13.42 15.73 33.01
N LEU A 256 -14.17 16.71 32.48
CA LEU A 256 -13.63 17.97 31.98
C LEU A 256 -13.26 18.95 33.11
N GLU A 257 -13.93 18.86 34.26
CA GLU A 257 -13.60 19.63 35.47
C GLU A 257 -12.39 19.04 36.22
N ASP A 258 -12.22 17.72 36.21
CA ASP A 258 -11.07 17.02 36.82
C ASP A 258 -9.78 17.08 35.97
N SER A 259 -9.85 17.57 34.73
CA SER A 259 -8.66 17.82 33.90
C SER A 259 -8.10 19.21 34.19
N ASP A 260 -7.15 19.24 35.13
CA ASP A 260 -6.40 20.43 35.55
C ASP A 260 -5.83 21.21 34.32
N PRO A 261 -5.99 22.55 34.20
CA PRO A 261 -5.51 23.34 33.06
C PRO A 261 -3.97 23.46 32.95
N LEU A 262 -3.22 22.68 33.73
CA LEU A 262 -1.82 22.93 34.05
C LEU A 262 -0.87 21.86 33.52
N HIS A 263 -0.99 21.46 32.25
CA HIS A 263 0.07 20.65 31.61
C HIS A 263 0.23 20.85 30.09
N TRP A 264 -0.03 22.05 29.56
CA TRP A 264 0.63 22.45 28.33
C TRP A 264 1.96 23.11 28.72
N LYS A 265 3.07 22.39 28.57
CA LYS A 265 4.41 23.01 28.61
C LYS A 265 4.68 23.54 27.20
N ASP A 266 4.96 24.84 27.13
CA ASP A 266 5.62 25.51 26.01
C ASP A 266 6.82 24.74 25.46
#